data_AF-A0A930WI86-F1
#
_entry.id   AF-A0A930WI86-F1
#
_cell.length_a   1.000
_cell.length_b   1.000
_cell.length_c   1.000
_cell.angle_alpha   90.00
_cell.angle_beta   90.00
_cell.angle_gamma   90.00
#
_symmetry.space_group_name_H-M   'P 1'
#
loop_
_entity.id
_entity.type
_entity.pdbx_description
1 polymer ?
#
loop_
_entity_poly.entity_id
_entity_poly.type
_entity_poly.pdbx_seq_one_letter_code
_entity_poly.pdbx_strand_id
1 'polypeptide(L)'
;FTVGDHAKIGAGSVVLRPVPAHATVVGIPGRIVVMKGQRVRTEAELLRARAYSIECEESAEEIASELDVDLDHDMLPDPEAEMIEQMRQEIAALKARLDVLEKRE
;
A
#
# COMPACT_ATOMS: atom_id res chain seq x y z
N PHE A 1 2.59 -27.85 1.48
CA PHE A 1 2.58 -26.48 0.98
C PHE A 1 2.13 -26.53 -0.47
N THR A 2 1.04 -25.83 -0.82
CA THR A 2 0.41 -25.94 -2.14
C THR A 2 0.20 -24.56 -2.72
N VAL A 3 0.56 -24.37 -3.98
CA VAL A 3 0.29 -23.15 -4.74
C VAL A 3 -0.63 -23.53 -5.89
N GLY A 4 -1.84 -22.98 -5.89
CA GLY A 4 -2.86 -23.29 -6.88
C GLY A 4 -2.50 -22.78 -8.28
N ASP A 5 -3.19 -23.34 -9.28
CA ASP A 5 -2.92 -23.02 -10.68
C ASP A 5 -3.09 -21.54 -10.97
N HIS A 6 -2.20 -20.98 -11.79
CA HIS A 6 -2.18 -19.57 -12.17
C HIS A 6 -2.08 -18.60 -10.98
N ALA A 7 -1.67 -19.07 -9.79
CA ALA A 7 -1.32 -18.18 -8.70
C ALA A 7 -0.05 -17.38 -9.04
N LYS A 8 0.01 -16.15 -8.56
CA LYS A 8 1.12 -15.20 -8.77
C LYS A 8 1.73 -14.87 -7.43
N ILE A 9 3.04 -14.98 -7.30
CA ILE A 9 3.76 -14.61 -6.08
C ILE A 9 4.65 -13.40 -6.40
N GLY A 10 4.51 -12.32 -5.63
CA GLY A 10 5.32 -11.12 -5.77
C GLY A 10 6.78 -11.39 -5.41
N ALA A 11 7.69 -10.68 -6.05
CA ALA A 11 9.12 -10.78 -5.78
C ALA A 11 9.41 -10.49 -4.29
N GLY A 12 10.29 -11.29 -3.68
CA GLY A 12 10.66 -11.14 -2.27
C GLY A 12 9.59 -11.53 -1.25
N SER A 13 8.48 -12.12 -1.67
CA SER A 13 7.41 -12.53 -0.74
C SER A 13 7.75 -13.82 0.01
N VAL A 14 7.37 -13.90 1.29
CA VAL A 14 7.56 -15.10 2.11
C VAL A 14 6.21 -15.74 2.38
N VAL A 15 5.91 -16.82 1.68
CA VAL A 15 4.60 -17.48 1.73
C VAL A 15 4.64 -18.60 2.77
N LEU A 16 3.89 -18.42 3.86
CA LEU A 16 3.84 -19.36 4.99
C LEU A 16 2.62 -20.31 4.93
N ARG A 17 1.64 -20.02 4.06
CA ARG A 17 0.37 -20.76 3.94
C ARG A 17 0.07 -21.17 2.50
N PRO A 18 -0.77 -22.19 2.27
CA PRO A 18 -1.21 -22.55 0.92
C PRO A 18 -1.88 -21.39 0.18
N VAL A 19 -1.64 -21.32 -1.13
CA VAL A 19 -2.16 -20.25 -2.00
C VAL A 19 -3.23 -20.81 -2.93
N PRO A 20 -4.44 -20.23 -2.98
CA PRO A 20 -5.49 -20.69 -3.89
C PRO A 20 -5.16 -20.39 -5.36
N ALA A 21 -5.83 -21.11 -6.27
CA ALA A 21 -5.69 -20.88 -7.71
C ALA A 21 -6.14 -19.46 -8.11
N HIS A 22 -5.47 -18.86 -9.10
CA HIS A 22 -5.70 -17.50 -9.57
C HIS A 22 -5.59 -16.39 -8.50
N ALA A 23 -4.85 -16.64 -7.41
CA ALA A 23 -4.57 -15.66 -6.38
C ALA A 23 -3.22 -14.98 -6.58
N THR A 24 -3.08 -13.71 -6.19
CA THR A 24 -1.79 -13.01 -6.14
C THR A 24 -1.39 -12.77 -4.69
N VAL A 25 -0.18 -13.19 -4.31
CA VAL A 25 0.36 -13.03 -2.96
C VAL A 25 1.56 -12.09 -2.97
N VAL A 26 1.63 -11.14 -2.04
CA VAL A 26 2.76 -10.21 -1.88
C VAL A 26 3.12 -9.99 -0.40
N GLY A 27 4.38 -9.66 -0.10
CA GLY A 27 4.82 -9.21 1.23
C GLY A 27 5.52 -10.26 2.10
N ILE A 28 6.02 -9.81 3.26
CA ILE A 28 6.67 -10.64 4.29
C ILE A 28 6.01 -10.33 5.64
N PRO A 29 5.25 -11.26 6.22
CA PRO A 29 4.74 -12.50 5.63
C PRO A 29 3.75 -12.23 4.47
N GLY A 30 3.70 -13.14 3.49
CA GLY A 30 2.91 -13.00 2.27
C GLY A 30 1.40 -12.97 2.52
N ARG A 31 0.71 -12.06 1.82
CA ARG A 31 -0.75 -11.80 1.89
C ARG A 31 -1.39 -11.87 0.51
N ILE A 32 -2.61 -12.41 0.42
CA ILE A 32 -3.37 -12.47 -0.84
C ILE A 32 -3.97 -11.08 -1.11
N VAL A 33 -3.61 -10.46 -2.23
CA VAL A 33 -4.05 -9.11 -2.63
C VAL A 33 -5.01 -9.09 -3.83
N VAL A 34 -5.00 -10.17 -4.62
CA VAL A 34 -5.87 -10.31 -5.79
C VAL A 34 -6.40 -11.73 -5.82
N MET A 35 -7.68 -11.89 -6.12
CA MET A 35 -8.34 -13.18 -6.31
C MET A 35 -9.08 -13.14 -7.65
N LYS A 36 -8.82 -14.09 -8.55
CA LYS A 36 -9.49 -14.18 -9.88
C LYS A 36 -9.44 -12.86 -10.68
N GLY A 37 -8.34 -12.12 -10.55
CA GLY A 37 -8.13 -10.83 -11.24
C GLY A 37 -8.82 -9.62 -10.59
N GLN A 38 -9.53 -9.79 -9.47
CA GLN A 38 -10.11 -8.68 -8.71
C GLN A 38 -9.27 -8.38 -7.47
N ARG A 39 -8.96 -7.09 -7.23
CA ARG A 39 -8.27 -6.66 -6.01
C ARG A 39 -9.18 -6.93 -4.81
N VAL A 40 -8.64 -7.60 -3.80
CA VAL A 40 -9.33 -7.88 -2.55
C VAL A 40 -9.12 -6.67 -1.65
N ARG A 41 -10.19 -5.92 -1.36
CA ARG A 41 -10.09 -4.69 -0.54
C ARG A 41 -10.78 -4.81 0.82
N THR A 42 -11.67 -5.79 0.96
CA THR A 42 -12.46 -5.95 2.18
C THR A 42 -12.19 -7.30 2.87
N GLU A 43 -12.38 -7.31 4.18
CA GLU A 43 -12.30 -8.51 5.02
C GLU A 43 -13.22 -9.62 4.52
N ALA A 44 -14.43 -9.27 4.11
CA ALA A 44 -15.41 -10.20 3.56
C ALA A 44 -14.95 -10.82 2.23
N GLU A 45 -14.24 -10.07 1.38
CA GLU A 45 -13.68 -10.59 0.13
C GLU A 45 -12.46 -11.48 0.38
N LEU A 46 -11.63 -11.15 1.39
CA LEU A 46 -10.50 -11.98 1.81
C LEU A 46 -10.99 -13.31 2.41
N LEU A 47 -12.01 -13.26 3.26
CA LEU A 47 -12.69 -14.44 3.80
C LEU A 47 -13.31 -15.29 2.69
N ARG A 48 -13.96 -14.68 1.68
CA ARG A 48 -14.49 -15.40 0.51
C ARG A 48 -13.38 -15.99 -0.37
N ALA A 49 -12.27 -15.28 -0.53
CA ALA A 49 -11.09 -15.74 -1.23
C ALA A 49 -10.47 -16.98 -0.53
N ARG A 50 -10.46 -16.98 0.81
CA ARG A 50 -9.98 -18.11 1.62
C ARG A 50 -10.99 -19.24 1.79
N ALA A 51 -12.29 -18.97 1.75
CA ALA A 51 -13.35 -19.97 1.79
C ALA A 51 -13.29 -20.95 0.60
N TYR A 52 -12.58 -20.60 -0.47
CA TYR A 52 -12.32 -21.50 -1.59
C TYR A 52 -11.23 -22.57 -1.29
N SER A 53 -10.54 -22.49 -0.15
CA SER A 53 -9.38 -23.34 0.19
C SER A 53 -9.63 -24.54 1.10
N ILE A 54 -10.86 -24.83 1.53
CA ILE A 54 -11.21 -25.98 2.41
C ILE A 54 -10.60 -25.87 3.84
N GLU A 55 -11.48 -25.96 4.85
CA GLU A 55 -11.27 -26.32 6.26
C GLU A 55 -9.99 -25.78 6.96
N CYS A 56 -10.00 -24.52 7.40
CA CYS A 56 -9.14 -24.07 8.51
C CYS A 56 -9.96 -23.17 9.44
N GLU A 57 -10.00 -23.50 10.73
CA GLU A 57 -10.51 -22.64 11.80
C GLU A 57 -9.49 -21.50 12.03
N GLU A 58 -9.49 -20.47 11.17
CA GLU A 58 -8.71 -19.25 11.44
C GLU A 58 -9.52 -18.30 12.36
N SER A 59 -8.88 -17.78 13.42
CA SER A 59 -9.46 -16.75 14.29
C SER A 59 -9.61 -15.43 13.51
N ALA A 60 -10.73 -14.73 13.69
CA ALA A 60 -11.00 -13.44 13.05
C ALA A 60 -9.90 -12.38 13.31
N GLU A 61 -9.16 -12.52 14.41
CA GLU A 61 -8.08 -11.61 14.81
C GLU A 61 -6.86 -11.65 13.86
N GLU A 62 -6.53 -12.83 13.30
CA GLU A 62 -5.43 -12.95 12.34
C GLU A 62 -5.77 -12.31 10.99
N ILE A 63 -7.04 -12.37 10.60
CA ILE A 63 -7.56 -11.81 9.34
C ILE A 63 -7.52 -10.28 9.38
N ALA A 64 -7.93 -9.68 10.51
CA ALA A 64 -7.89 -8.24 10.72
C ALA A 64 -6.48 -7.65 10.55
N SER A 65 -5.43 -8.36 11.00
CA SER A 65 -4.03 -7.92 10.87
C SER A 65 -3.51 -7.88 9.42
N GLU A 66 -4.17 -8.56 8.49
CA GLU A 66 -3.77 -8.60 7.07
C GLU A 66 -4.40 -7.48 6.23
N LEU A 67 -5.46 -6.87 6.75
CA LEU A 67 -6.26 -5.87 6.03
C LEU A 67 -5.75 -4.45 6.25
N ASP A 68 -4.90 -4.23 7.25
CA ASP A 68 -4.34 -2.93 7.60
C ASP A 68 -3.09 -2.55 6.76
N VAL A 69 -2.69 -3.39 5.80
CA VAL A 69 -1.55 -3.11 4.93
C VAL A 69 -2.03 -2.33 3.71
N ASP A 70 -1.96 -1.00 3.80
CA ASP A 70 -2.17 -0.12 2.67
C ASP A 70 -1.00 -0.24 1.67
N LEU A 71 -1.28 -0.84 0.51
CA LEU A 71 -0.33 -0.98 -0.61
C LEU A 71 -0.57 0.08 -1.70
N ASP A 72 -1.52 0.99 -1.49
CA ASP A 72 -1.81 2.07 -2.43
C ASP A 72 -0.79 3.20 -2.17
N HIS A 73 0.35 3.12 -2.86
CA HIS A 73 1.47 4.07 -2.77
C HIS A 73 1.25 5.40 -3.51
N ASP A 74 0.05 5.63 -4.04
CA ASP A 74 -0.30 6.80 -4.85
C ASP A 74 -0.67 8.05 -4.01
N MET A 75 -0.82 7.91 -2.69
CA MET A 75 -1.30 8.98 -1.79
C MET A 75 -0.32 9.30 -0.64
N LEU A 76 0.98 9.16 -0.88
CA LEU A 76 1.99 9.61 0.08
C LEU A 76 2.20 11.13 -0.02
N PRO A 77 2.43 11.84 1.10
CA PRO A 77 2.81 13.26 1.05
C PRO A 77 4.10 13.40 0.23
N ASP A 78 4.08 14.28 -0.76
CA ASP A 78 5.21 14.51 -1.66
C ASP A 78 6.21 15.47 -0.97
N PRO A 79 7.35 14.97 -0.47
CA PRO A 79 8.33 15.79 0.25
C PRO A 79 8.96 16.85 -0.65
N GLU A 80 9.01 16.62 -1.97
CA GLU A 80 9.52 17.62 -2.92
C GLU A 80 8.52 18.76 -3.09
N ALA A 81 7.22 18.45 -3.17
CA ALA A 81 6.18 19.47 -3.24
C ALA A 81 6.15 20.35 -1.99
N GLU A 82 6.29 19.76 -0.79
CA GLU A 82 6.40 20.51 0.47
C GLU A 82 7.61 21.46 0.47
N MET A 83 8.76 20.96 0.04
CA MET A 83 10.01 21.73 -0.03
C MET A 83 9.91 22.88 -1.05
N ILE A 84 9.28 22.65 -2.21
CA ILE A 84 9.03 23.68 -3.22
C ILE A 84 8.17 24.79 -2.65
N GLU A 85 7.11 24.46 -1.90
CA GLU A 85 6.25 25.48 -1.31
C GLU A 85 6.97 26.30 -0.25
N GLN A 86 7.82 25.66 0.55
CA GLN A 86 8.66 26.33 1.54
C GLN A 86 9.65 27.30 0.88
N MET A 87 10.34 26.87 -0.18
CA MET A 87 11.23 27.73 -0.96
C MET A 87 10.48 28.92 -1.58
N ARG A 88 9.26 28.72 -2.09
CA ARG A 88 8.45 29.82 -2.64
C ARG A 88 8.13 30.88 -1.59
N GLN A 89 7.83 30.48 -0.36
CA GLN A 89 7.56 31.40 0.74
C GLN A 89 8.82 32.19 1.13
N GLU A 90 9.98 31.53 1.22
CA GLU A 90 11.24 32.21 1.51
C GLU A 90 11.63 33.21 0.43
N ILE A 91 11.53 32.81 -0.85
CA ILE A 91 11.79 33.70 -1.99
C ILE A 91 10.86 34.90 -1.95
N ALA A 92 9.57 34.71 -1.65
CA ALA A 92 8.62 35.81 -1.52
C ALA A 92 9.00 36.76 -0.38
N ALA A 93 9.40 36.23 0.78
CA ALA A 93 9.84 37.02 1.92
C ALA A 93 11.13 37.82 1.62
N LEU A 94 12.10 37.20 0.95
CA LEU A 94 13.34 37.85 0.54
C LEU A 94 13.09 38.96 -0.48
N LYS A 95 12.24 38.72 -1.48
CA LYS A 95 11.84 39.74 -2.46
C LYS A 95 11.18 40.94 -1.78
N ALA A 96 10.26 40.71 -0.84
CA ALA A 96 9.62 41.80 -0.10
C ALA A 96 10.63 42.64 0.71
N ARG A 97 11.67 42.00 1.27
CA ARG A 97 12.73 42.71 2.00
C ARG A 97 13.62 43.52 1.06
N LEU A 98 13.93 42.99 -0.12
CA LEU A 98 14.65 43.69 -1.18
C LEU A 98 13.89 44.94 -1.64
N ASP A 99 12.58 44.83 -1.91
CA ASP A 99 11.75 45.97 -2.32
C ASP A 99 11.77 47.13 -1.31
N VAL A 100 11.84 46.82 0.00
CA VAL A 100 11.91 47.83 1.06
C VAL A 100 13.27 48.52 1.10
N LEU A 101 14.34 47.78 0.83
CA LEU A 101 15.70 48.29 0.81
C LEU A 101 15.97 49.13 -0.44
N GLU A 102 15.50 48.67 -1.61
CA GLU A 102 15.62 49.42 -2.87
C GLU A 102 14.84 50.73 -2.84
N LYS A 103 13.70 50.81 -2.13
CA LYS A 103 12.95 52.07 -1.97
C LYS A 103 13.57 53.07 -0.99
N ARG A 104 14.64 52.68 -0.28
CA ARG A 104 15.38 53.54 0.66
C ARG A 104 16.64 54.16 0.04
N GLU A 105 17.04 53.73 -1.15
CA GLU A 105 18.05 54.41 -2.00
C GLU A 105 17.36 55.37 -2.98
#